data_AF-A0A7X7UQX3-F1
#
_entry.id   AF-A0A7X7UQX3-F1
#
_cell.length_a   1.000
_cell.length_b   1.000
_cell.length_c   1.000
_cell.angle_alpha   90.00
_cell.angle_beta   90.00
_cell.angle_gamma   90.00
#
_symmetry.space_group_name_H-M   'P 1'
#
loop_
_entity.id
_entity.type
_entity.pdbx_description
1 polymer ?
#
loop_
_entity_poly.entity_id
_entity_poly.type
_entity_poly.pdbx_seq_one_letter_code
_entity_poly.pdbx_strand_id
1 'polypeptide(L)' 'EMKIAAAEAIAALIKDEELHEEYIIPGAFDERVANAVAEEVAKVAEELGIARAPRNK' A
#
# COMPACT_ATOMS: atom_id res chain seq x y z
N GLU A 1 2.22 -12.82 -0.38
CA GLU A 1 2.46 -11.80 -1.44
C GLU A 1 1.40 -10.71 -1.44
N MET A 2 0.25 -10.82 -2.12
CA MET A 2 -0.71 -9.69 -2.27
C MET A 2 -1.12 -8.98 -0.97
N LYS A 3 -1.50 -9.73 0.06
CA LYS A 3 -1.91 -9.15 1.35
C LYS A 3 -0.73 -8.53 2.12
N ILE A 4 0.47 -9.07 1.94
CA ILE A 4 1.69 -8.54 2.57
C ILE A 4 2.06 -7.22 1.88
N ALA A 5 2.06 -7.18 0.55
CA ALA A 5 2.29 -5.95 -0.21
C ALA A 5 1.30 -4.83 0.16
N ALA A 6 0.02 -5.17 0.36
CA ALA A 6 -0.97 -4.22 0.83
C ALA A 6 -0.66 -3.71 2.26
N ALA A 7 -0.25 -4.59 3.17
CA ALA A 7 0.12 -4.21 4.53
C ALA A 7 1.38 -3.33 4.56
N GLU A 8 2.40 -3.67 3.76
CA GLU A 8 3.62 -2.87 3.60
C GLU A 8 3.31 -1.49 3.02
N ALA A 9 2.43 -1.39 2.02
CA ALA A 9 1.99 -0.12 1.46
C ALA A 9 1.25 0.76 2.48
N ILE A 10 0.41 0.17 3.34
CA ILE A 10 -0.27 0.91 4.41
C ILE A 10 0.74 1.39 5.45
N ALA A 11 1.68 0.52 5.86
CA ALA A 11 2.70 0.86 6.85
C ALA A 11 3.63 1.99 6.36
N ALA A 12 4.01 1.97 5.09
CA ALA A 12 4.88 2.97 4.48
C ALA A 12 4.27 4.39 4.39
N LEU A 13 2.96 4.56 4.65
CA LEU A 13 2.31 5.86 4.66
C LEU A 13 2.58 6.69 5.92
N ILE A 14 3.02 6.04 7.01
CA ILE A 14 3.41 6.73 8.25
C ILE A 14 4.93 6.86 8.23
N LYS A 15 5.41 8.09 8.35
CA LYS A 15 6.85 8.34 8.47
C LYS A 15 7.33 8.03 9.88
N ASP A 16 8.60 7.67 10.02
CA ASP A 16 9.21 7.37 11.32
C ASP A 16 9.04 8.52 12.33
N GLU A 17 9.02 9.78 11.88
CA GLU A 17 8.83 10.94 12.76
C GLU A 17 7.37 11.15 13.19
N GLU A 18 6.42 10.59 12.45
CA GLU A 18 4.99 10.63 12.75
C GLU A 18 4.56 9.42 13.61
N LEU A 19 5.41 8.40 13.70
CA LEU A 19 5.11 7.17 14.43
C LEU A 19 5.14 7.41 15.94
N HIS A 20 4.01 7.20 16.59
CA HIS A 20 3.91 7.18 18.06
C HIS A 20 2.78 6.25 18.50
N GLU A 21 2.65 6.02 19.81
CA GLU A 21 1.71 5.05 20.40
C GLU A 21 0.23 5.27 20.03
N GLU A 22 -0.15 6.50 19.66
CA GLU A 22 -1.52 6.84 19.23
C GLU A 22 -1.66 6.93 17.69
N TYR A 23 -0.55 6.81 16.93
CA TYR A 23 -0.53 6.89 15.47
C TYR A 23 0.36 5.81 14.86
N ILE A 24 -0.14 4.57 14.90
CA ILE A 24 0.54 3.38 14.36
C ILE A 24 -0.05 2.87 13.03
N ILE A 25 -1.20 3.42 12.62
CA ILE A 25 -1.89 3.08 11.37
C ILE A 25 -2.61 4.33 10.82
N PRO A 26 -2.62 4.56 9.48
CA PRO A 26 -3.34 5.68 8.91
C PRO A 26 -4.83 5.65 9.27
N GLY A 27 -5.44 6.83 9.29
CA GLY A 27 -6.88 6.95 9.54
C GLY A 27 -7.71 6.20 8.50
N ALA A 28 -8.88 5.69 8.90
CA ALA A 28 -9.75 4.89 8.03
C ALA A 28 -10.22 5.62 6.74
N PHE A 29 -10.18 6.96 6.74
CA PHE A 29 -10.54 7.81 5.60
C PHE A 29 -9.35 8.53 4.96
N ASP A 30 -8.12 8.08 5.24
CA ASP A 30 -6.94 8.63 4.59
C ASP A 30 -6.95 8.25 3.09
N GLU A 31 -7.20 9.25 2.24
CA GLU A 31 -7.32 9.07 0.79
C GLU A 31 -6.03 8.51 0.14
N ARG A 32 -4.89 8.63 0.83
CA ARG A 32 -3.60 8.10 0.35
C ARG A 32 -3.57 6.57 0.38
N VAL A 33 -4.31 5.94 1.31
CA VAL A 33 -4.31 4.49 1.51
C VAL A 33 -4.73 3.73 0.26
N ALA A 34 -5.84 4.14 -0.35
CA ALA A 34 -6.37 3.45 -1.53
C ALA A 34 -5.38 3.47 -2.69
N ASN A 35 -4.74 4.62 -2.93
CA ASN A 35 -3.77 4.77 -4.00
C ASN A 35 -2.50 3.94 -3.75
N ALA A 36 -1.92 4.02 -2.55
CA ALA A 36 -0.70 3.31 -2.18
C ALA A 36 -0.87 1.79 -2.25
N VAL A 37 -1.95 1.26 -1.64
CA VAL A 37 -2.25 -0.19 -1.68
C VAL A 37 -2.41 -0.67 -3.11
N ALA A 38 -3.17 0.08 -3.92
CA ALA A 38 -3.45 -0.36 -5.27
C ALA A 38 -2.19 -0.29 -6.16
N GLU A 39 -1.28 0.65 -5.93
CA GLU A 39 0.00 0.74 -6.64
C GLU A 39 0.92 -0.45 -6.30
N GLU A 40 1.13 -0.73 -5.01
CA GLU A 40 2.04 -1.80 -4.60
C GLU A 40 1.50 -3.19 -4.96
N VAL A 41 0.21 -3.43 -4.77
CA VAL A 41 -0.42 -4.72 -5.15
C VAL A 41 -0.37 -4.93 -6.66
N ALA A 42 -0.56 -3.88 -7.47
CA ALA A 42 -0.43 -3.99 -8.92
C ALA A 42 1.00 -4.32 -9.34
N LYS A 43 1.99 -3.64 -8.76
CA LYS A 43 3.41 -3.92 -8.99
C LYS A 43 3.75 -5.39 -8.68
N VAL A 44 3.36 -5.91 -7.51
CA VAL A 44 3.61 -7.32 -7.16
C VAL A 44 2.85 -8.27 -8.09
N ALA A 45 1.65 -7.92 -8.55
CA ALA A 45 0.91 -8.75 -9.51
C ALA A 45 1.60 -8.80 -10.89
N GLU A 46 2.19 -7.70 -11.32
CA GLU A 46 3.00 -7.61 -12.55
C GLU A 46 4.29 -8.41 -12.41
N GLU A 47 5.02 -8.28 -11.29
CA GLU A 47 6.24 -9.04 -11.00
C GLU A 47 6.02 -10.56 -10.98
N LEU A 48 4.87 -10.99 -10.45
CA LEU A 48 4.48 -12.41 -10.43
C LEU A 48 3.89 -12.91 -11.76
N GLY A 49 3.70 -12.03 -12.75
CA GLY A 49 3.12 -12.39 -14.05
C GLY A 49 1.66 -12.84 -14.01
N ILE A 50 0.93 -12.48 -12.95
CA ILE A 50 -0.50 -12.83 -12.78
C ILE A 50 -1.43 -11.70 -13.19
N ALA A 51 -0.90 -10.50 -13.41
CA ALA A 51 -1.66 -9.36 -13.91
C ALA A 51 -2.14 -9.58 -15.35
N ARG A 52 -3.42 -9.36 -15.62
CA ARG A 52 -4.00 -9.46 -16.97
C ARG A 52 -3.66 -8.27 -17.87
N ALA A 53 -3.41 -7.11 -17.27
CA ALA A 53 -3.01 -5.87 -17.93
C ALA A 53 -2.18 -5.04 -16.94
N PRO A 54 -1.23 -4.22 -17.43
CA PRO A 54 -0.48 -3.32 -16.58
C PRO A 54 -1.40 -2.22 -16.02
N ARG A 55 -1.06 -1.71 -14.83
CA ARG A 55 -1.78 -0.58 -14.24
C ARG A 55 -1.51 0.70 -15.06
N ASN A 56 -2.53 1.23 -15.74
CA ASN A 56 -2.45 2.53 -16.38
C ASN A 56 -2.58 3.65 -15.33
N LYS A 57 -1.65 4.61 -15.37
CA LYS A 57 -1.67 5.84 -14.55
C LYS A 57 -2.44 6.95 -15.25
#